data_AF-K2BU73-F1
#
_entry.id   AF-K2BU73-F1
#
_cell.length_a   1.000
_cell.length_b   1.000
_cell.length_c   1.000
_cell.angle_alpha   90.00
_cell.angle_beta   90.00
_cell.angle_gamma   90.00
#
_symmetry.space_group_name_H-M   'P 1'
#
loop_
_entity.id
_entity.type
_entity.pdbx_description
1 polymer ?
#
loop_
_entity_poly.entity_id
_entity_poly.type
_entity_poly.pdbx_seq_one_letter_code
_entity_poly.pdbx_strand_id
1 'polypeptide(L)'
;MRFQYIESNLLNNEKLLYGVRPHWIIFVSGCALVALGLYAWIFSPFGFSTDIFASLSAHSVIAVALLLVGLYWILSAYIYFVTSEYCVTNKRVVIKVGWIKRSSLELLLDKVEGVLVDQSIPGRIFNYGIITIIGTGGTKDSFPYIPNPLLFRKNVEEAVEEFEKRV
;
A
#
# COMPACT_ATOMS: atom_id res chain seq x y z
N MET A 1 4.77 6.84 14.77
CA MET A 1 4.93 6.81 13.30
C MET A 1 4.41 8.15 12.79
N ARG A 2 5.21 8.94 12.05
CA ARG A 2 4.89 10.35 11.76
C ARG A 2 4.20 10.47 10.40
N PHE A 3 2.99 11.02 10.36
CA PHE A 3 2.22 11.24 9.13
C PHE A 3 2.50 12.66 8.63
N GLN A 4 3.68 12.83 8.01
CA GLN A 4 4.24 14.15 7.73
C GLN A 4 3.29 15.00 6.87
N TYR A 5 2.60 14.39 5.90
CA TYR A 5 1.67 15.12 5.06
C TYR A 5 0.44 15.58 5.85
N ILE A 6 -0.15 14.69 6.64
CA ILE A 6 -1.43 14.97 7.29
C ILE A 6 -1.23 15.92 8.46
N GLU A 7 -0.24 15.69 9.31
CA GLU A 7 0.11 16.60 10.42
C GLU A 7 0.39 18.04 9.94
N SER A 8 0.92 18.22 8.73
CA SER A 8 1.18 19.54 8.14
C SER A 8 -0.01 20.17 7.41
N ASN A 9 -1.08 19.41 7.16
CA ASN A 9 -2.28 19.87 6.45
C ASN A 9 -3.56 19.71 7.30
N LEU A 10 -3.43 19.56 8.63
CA LEU A 10 -4.59 19.58 9.53
C LEU A 10 -5.22 20.98 9.53
N LEU A 11 -6.55 21.03 9.40
CA LEU A 11 -7.32 22.24 9.60
C LEU A 11 -7.31 22.65 11.09
N ASN A 12 -7.69 23.90 11.38
CA ASN A 12 -7.86 24.34 12.76
C ASN A 12 -8.84 23.43 13.51
N ASN A 13 -8.45 22.96 14.71
CA ASN A 13 -9.17 22.00 15.54
C ASN A 13 -9.41 20.61 14.89
N GLU A 14 -8.67 20.26 13.84
CA GLU A 14 -8.64 18.90 13.30
C GLU A 14 -7.62 18.05 14.08
N LYS A 15 -8.03 16.85 14.49
CA LYS A 15 -7.19 15.87 15.21
C LYS A 15 -7.18 14.56 14.45
N LEU A 16 -6.00 13.97 14.33
CA LEU A 16 -5.82 12.62 13.78
C LEU A 16 -6.33 11.60 14.80
N LEU A 17 -7.34 10.81 14.43
CA LEU A 17 -7.90 9.74 15.28
C LEU A 17 -7.22 8.41 15.00
N TYR A 18 -7.05 8.07 13.73
CA TYR A 18 -6.40 6.84 13.29
C TYR A 18 -5.58 7.07 12.03
N GLY A 19 -4.43 6.40 11.92
CA GLY A 19 -3.55 6.51 10.76
C GLY A 19 -2.75 5.23 10.55
N VAL A 20 -2.70 4.76 9.31
CA VAL A 20 -1.91 3.61 8.88
C VAL A 20 -1.25 3.85 7.52
N ARG A 21 -0.21 3.07 7.25
CA ARG A 21 0.48 3.01 5.96
C ARG A 21 0.09 1.73 5.20
N PRO A 22 0.43 1.61 3.91
CA PRO A 22 0.18 0.37 3.17
C PRO A 22 0.78 -0.84 3.85
N HIS A 23 0.13 -1.99 3.67
CA HIS A 23 0.58 -3.25 4.21
C HIS A 23 1.85 -3.72 3.49
N TRP A 24 2.80 -4.29 4.23
CA TRP A 24 4.11 -4.75 3.73
C TRP A 24 4.02 -5.83 2.63
N ILE A 25 2.84 -6.44 2.44
CA ILE A 25 2.60 -7.45 1.38
C ILE A 25 2.96 -6.93 -0.02
N ILE A 26 2.93 -5.62 -0.24
CA ILE A 26 3.35 -4.98 -1.50
C ILE A 26 4.81 -5.31 -1.87
N PHE A 27 5.67 -5.66 -0.91
CA PHE A 27 7.06 -6.02 -1.15
C PHE A 27 7.23 -7.49 -1.55
N VAL A 28 6.24 -8.35 -1.28
CA VAL A 28 6.38 -9.81 -1.44
C VAL A 28 6.63 -10.21 -2.89
N SER A 29 5.95 -9.59 -3.85
CA SER A 29 6.15 -9.88 -5.28
C SER A 29 7.57 -9.57 -5.74
N GLY A 30 8.11 -8.42 -5.33
CA GLY A 30 9.49 -8.02 -5.63
C GLY A 30 10.51 -8.96 -4.98
N CYS A 31 10.34 -9.26 -3.68
CA CYS A 31 11.21 -10.18 -2.95
C CYS A 31 11.19 -11.60 -3.56
N ALA A 32 10.02 -12.09 -3.97
CA ALA A 32 9.91 -13.40 -4.61
C ALA A 32 10.69 -13.47 -5.93
N LEU A 33 10.65 -12.43 -6.74
CA LEU A 33 11.40 -12.38 -8.00
C LEU A 33 12.90 -12.26 -7.81
N VAL A 34 13.35 -11.49 -6.82
CA VAL A 34 14.76 -11.44 -6.45
C VAL A 34 15.22 -12.81 -5.96
N ALA A 35 14.44 -13.48 -5.12
CA ALA A 35 14.76 -14.84 -4.65
C ALA A 35 14.85 -15.84 -5.80
N LEU A 36 13.93 -15.77 -6.77
CA LEU A 36 13.97 -16.60 -7.98
C LEU A 36 15.19 -16.30 -8.86
N GLY A 37 15.54 -15.02 -9.03
CA GLY A 37 16.75 -14.60 -9.76
C GLY A 37 18.04 -15.09 -9.10
N LEU A 38 18.13 -15.00 -7.76
CA LEU A 38 19.26 -15.53 -6.99
C LEU A 38 19.34 -17.04 -7.07
N TYR A 39 18.21 -17.72 -6.98
CA TYR A 39 18.14 -19.18 -7.14
C TYR A 39 18.64 -19.60 -8.53
N ALA A 40 18.15 -18.96 -9.59
CA ALA A 40 18.60 -19.23 -10.96
C ALA A 40 20.10 -18.98 -11.15
N TRP A 41 20.65 -17.96 -10.47
CA TRP A 41 22.09 -17.65 -10.50
C TRP A 41 22.92 -18.72 -9.77
N ILE A 42 22.55 -19.08 -8.54
CA ILE A 42 23.32 -19.99 -7.68
C ILE A 42 23.31 -21.42 -8.23
N PHE A 43 22.16 -21.88 -8.72
CA PHE A 43 21.96 -23.24 -9.23
C PHE A 43 22.21 -23.35 -10.75
N SER A 44 22.87 -22.35 -11.34
CA SER A 44 23.25 -22.40 -12.75
C SER A 44 24.16 -23.61 -12.99
N PRO A 45 23.84 -24.50 -13.95
CA PRO A 45 24.65 -25.68 -14.27
C PRO A 45 26.03 -25.31 -14.84
N PHE A 46 26.19 -24.06 -15.29
CA PHE A 46 27.47 -23.44 -15.59
C PHE A 46 27.92 -22.74 -14.30
N GLY A 47 28.72 -23.43 -13.50
CA GLY A 47 29.14 -22.98 -12.16
C GLY A 47 29.82 -21.61 -12.14
N PHE A 48 30.07 -21.12 -10.92
CA PHE A 48 30.64 -19.82 -10.53
C PHE A 48 32.00 -19.43 -11.17
N SER A 49 32.49 -20.21 -12.13
CA SER A 49 33.72 -20.01 -12.89
C SER A 49 33.38 -19.43 -14.26
N THR A 50 33.09 -18.15 -14.35
CA THR A 50 33.09 -17.44 -15.64
C THR A 50 33.69 -16.06 -15.47
N ASP A 51 34.79 -15.81 -16.18
CA ASP A 51 35.23 -14.48 -16.55
C ASP A 51 34.00 -13.68 -17.02
N ILE A 52 33.74 -12.55 -16.36
CA ILE A 52 32.55 -11.70 -16.54
C ILE A 52 32.28 -11.34 -18.02
N PHE A 53 33.29 -11.49 -18.89
CA PHE A 53 33.26 -11.13 -20.31
C PHE A 53 33.28 -12.31 -21.30
N ALA A 54 33.56 -13.56 -20.88
CA ALA A 54 33.88 -14.65 -21.82
C ALA A 54 32.69 -15.55 -22.22
N SER A 55 31.55 -15.52 -21.52
CA SER A 55 30.37 -16.29 -21.94
C SER A 55 29.07 -15.74 -21.33
N LEU A 56 28.39 -14.84 -22.06
CA LEU A 56 26.98 -14.54 -21.80
C LEU A 56 26.14 -15.77 -22.19
N SER A 57 26.08 -16.77 -21.32
CA SER A 57 25.09 -17.82 -21.45
C SER A 57 23.68 -17.22 -21.30
N ALA A 58 22.70 -17.69 -22.07
CA ALA A 58 21.33 -17.18 -21.98
C ALA A 58 20.77 -17.25 -20.54
N HIS A 59 21.23 -18.21 -19.74
CA HIS A 59 20.86 -18.39 -18.34
C HIS A 59 21.30 -17.22 -17.45
N SER A 60 22.54 -16.74 -17.59
CA SER A 60 23.03 -15.61 -16.77
C SER A 60 22.30 -14.32 -17.12
N VAL A 61 21.99 -14.10 -18.41
CA VAL A 61 21.17 -12.95 -18.85
C VAL A 61 19.78 -12.98 -18.22
N ILE A 62 19.12 -14.15 -18.19
CA ILE A 62 17.79 -14.31 -17.58
C ILE A 62 17.86 -14.09 -16.07
N ALA A 63 18.86 -14.63 -15.38
CA ALA A 63 19.02 -14.45 -13.94
C ALA A 63 19.23 -12.97 -13.57
N VAL A 64 20.08 -12.25 -14.30
CA VAL A 64 20.28 -10.80 -14.11
C VAL A 64 19.00 -10.02 -14.41
N ALA A 65 18.30 -10.35 -15.50
CA ALA A 65 17.04 -9.71 -15.85
C ALA A 65 15.99 -9.87 -14.73
N LEU A 66 15.84 -11.07 -14.16
CA LEU A 66 14.94 -11.33 -13.03
C LEU A 66 15.32 -10.51 -11.79
N LEU A 67 16.62 -10.43 -11.48
CA LEU A 67 17.11 -9.61 -10.36
C LEU A 67 16.81 -8.13 -10.56
N LEU A 68 17.05 -7.59 -11.75
CA LEU A 68 16.80 -6.18 -12.07
C LEU A 68 15.30 -5.85 -12.02
N VAL A 69 14.45 -6.73 -12.57
CA VAL A 69 12.99 -6.56 -12.52
C VAL A 69 12.47 -6.67 -11.09
N GLY A 70 12.97 -7.63 -10.31
CA GLY A 70 12.63 -7.76 -8.89
C GLY A 70 13.02 -6.53 -8.08
N LEU A 71 14.23 -6.03 -8.28
CA LEU A 71 14.73 -4.81 -7.61
C LEU A 71 13.91 -3.57 -8.01
N TYR A 72 13.58 -3.43 -9.29
CA TYR A 72 12.70 -2.37 -9.77
C TYR A 72 11.33 -2.41 -9.10
N TRP A 73 10.75 -3.61 -8.92
CA TRP A 73 9.48 -3.77 -8.22
C TRP A 73 9.57 -3.43 -6.73
N ILE A 74 10.63 -3.86 -6.04
CA ILE A 74 10.87 -3.49 -4.63
C ILE A 74 10.98 -1.98 -4.49
N LEU A 75 11.73 -1.32 -5.38
CA LEU A 75 11.88 0.12 -5.37
C LEU A 75 10.53 0.83 -5.59
N SER A 76 9.75 0.34 -6.55
CA SER A 76 8.41 0.88 -6.83
C SER A 76 7.46 0.70 -5.64
N ALA A 77 7.49 -0.46 -4.98
CA ALA A 77 6.73 -0.74 -3.77
C ALA A 77 7.19 0.13 -2.59
N TYR A 78 8.49 0.36 -2.45
CA TYR A 78 9.05 1.25 -1.43
C TYR A 78 8.57 2.68 -1.60
N ILE A 79 8.61 3.18 -2.84
CA ILE A 79 8.08 4.50 -3.17
C ILE A 79 6.58 4.56 -2.80
N TYR A 80 5.78 3.59 -3.22
CA TYR A 80 4.36 3.52 -2.89
C TYR A 80 4.12 3.51 -1.37
N PHE A 81 4.90 2.74 -0.60
CA PHE A 81 4.81 2.65 0.86
C PHE A 81 5.10 3.98 1.55
N VAL A 82 6.11 4.71 1.06
CA VAL A 82 6.54 5.98 1.67
C VAL A 82 5.59 7.13 1.31
N THR A 83 5.01 7.12 0.11
CA THR A 83 4.15 8.21 -0.39
C THR A 83 2.67 7.99 -0.11
N SER A 84 2.27 6.85 0.45
CA SER A 84 0.87 6.54 0.72
C SER A 84 0.56 6.57 2.21
N GLU A 85 -0.53 7.24 2.57
CA GLU A 85 -0.98 7.42 3.95
C GLU A 85 -2.52 7.32 3.98
N TYR A 86 -3.05 6.53 4.93
CA TYR A 86 -4.49 6.34 5.15
C TYR A 86 -4.85 6.79 6.55
N CYS A 87 -5.72 7.78 6.68
CA CYS A 87 -6.03 8.39 7.96
C CYS A 87 -7.51 8.73 8.11
N VAL A 88 -7.94 8.71 9.36
CA VAL A 88 -9.25 9.14 9.82
C VAL A 88 -9.02 10.26 10.82
N THR A 89 -9.65 11.41 10.58
CA THR A 89 -9.64 12.56 11.48
C THR A 89 -11.03 12.75 12.08
N ASN A 90 -11.16 13.70 13.01
CA ASN A 90 -12.45 14.11 13.56
C ASN A 90 -13.32 14.96 12.60
N LYS A 91 -12.88 15.16 11.34
CA LYS A 91 -13.62 15.95 10.34
C LYS A 91 -13.79 15.22 9.02
N ARG A 92 -12.83 14.37 8.64
CA ARG A 92 -12.79 13.72 7.32
C ARG A 92 -11.95 12.45 7.34
N VAL A 93 -12.18 11.62 6.33
CA VAL A 93 -11.29 10.53 5.94
C VAL A 93 -10.33 11.06 4.86
N VAL A 94 -9.04 10.84 5.07
CA VAL A 94 -7.97 11.27 4.17
C VAL A 94 -7.18 10.06 3.72
N ILE A 95 -7.20 9.77 2.42
CA ILE A 95 -6.40 8.71 1.82
C ILE A 95 -5.58 9.33 0.70
N LYS A 96 -4.26 9.11 0.75
CA LYS A 96 -3.33 9.52 -0.31
C LYS A 96 -2.54 8.32 -0.74
N VAL A 97 -2.50 8.08 -2.05
CA VAL A 97 -1.76 6.96 -2.64
C VAL A 97 -1.01 7.39 -3.90
N GLY A 98 0.14 6.76 -4.11
CA GLY A 98 0.96 6.94 -5.31
C GLY A 98 1.97 8.09 -5.24
N TRP A 99 2.88 8.13 -6.21
CA TRP A 99 4.01 9.07 -6.27
C TRP A 99 3.95 9.98 -7.51
N ILE A 100 3.97 9.38 -8.71
CA ILE A 100 3.85 10.08 -10.00
C ILE A 100 2.38 10.39 -10.31
N LYS A 101 1.55 9.35 -10.40
CA LYS A 101 0.09 9.49 -10.44
C LYS A 101 -0.41 9.46 -9.01
N ARG A 102 -0.71 10.64 -8.47
CA ARG A 102 -1.26 10.79 -7.12
C ARG A 102 -2.77 10.68 -7.19
N SER A 103 -3.33 9.75 -6.42
CA SER A 103 -4.75 9.71 -6.13
C SER A 103 -4.93 10.07 -4.67
N SER A 104 -5.75 11.08 -4.41
CA SER A 104 -6.06 11.53 -3.07
C SER A 104 -7.55 11.64 -2.91
N LEU A 105 -8.07 11.02 -1.86
CA LEU A 105 -9.44 11.19 -1.39
C LEU A 105 -9.39 11.98 -0.08
N GLU A 106 -10.13 13.07 -0.04
CA GLU A 106 -10.44 13.83 1.17
C GLU A 106 -11.95 13.95 1.23
N LEU A 107 -12.59 13.12 2.07
CA LEU A 107 -14.04 13.05 2.17
C LEU A 107 -14.48 13.39 3.59
N LEU A 108 -15.31 14.42 3.72
CA LEU A 108 -15.88 14.82 5.01
C LEU A 108 -16.71 13.68 5.61
N LEU A 109 -16.72 13.57 6.94
CA LEU A 109 -17.44 12.50 7.64
C LEU A 109 -18.95 12.53 7.35
N ASP A 110 -19.55 13.72 7.20
CA ASP A 110 -20.96 13.90 6.84
C ASP A 110 -21.29 13.51 5.38
N LYS A 111 -20.26 13.21 4.58
CA LYS A 111 -20.38 12.75 3.18
C LYS A 111 -20.02 11.29 3.01
N VAL A 112 -19.67 10.58 4.09
CA VAL A 112 -19.41 9.14 4.06
C VAL A 112 -20.77 8.43 4.16
N GLU A 113 -21.20 7.78 3.07
CA GLU A 113 -22.42 6.96 3.06
C GLU A 113 -22.15 5.52 3.51
N GLY A 114 -20.91 5.05 3.33
CA GLY A 114 -20.53 3.71 3.75
C GLY A 114 -19.08 3.36 3.48
N VAL A 115 -18.62 2.29 4.12
CA VAL A 115 -17.25 1.77 3.98
C VAL A 115 -17.32 0.25 3.79
N LEU A 116 -16.93 -0.20 2.59
CA LEU A 116 -16.86 -1.63 2.26
C LEU A 116 -15.44 -2.15 2.48
N VAL A 117 -15.35 -3.41 2.92
CA VAL A 117 -14.09 -4.11 3.15
C VAL A 117 -14.08 -5.39 2.35
N ASP A 118 -13.09 -5.53 1.47
CA ASP A 118 -12.85 -6.74 0.69
C ASP A 118 -11.53 -7.39 1.12
N GLN A 119 -11.63 -8.59 1.71
CA GLN A 119 -10.47 -9.40 2.09
C GLN A 119 -10.47 -10.74 1.36
N SER A 120 -9.42 -10.98 0.58
CA SER A 120 -9.14 -12.29 0.01
C SER A 120 -8.77 -13.30 1.11
N ILE A 121 -8.74 -14.59 0.78
CA ILE A 121 -8.28 -15.64 1.71
C ILE A 121 -6.88 -15.32 2.28
N PRO A 122 -5.84 -15.03 1.47
CA PRO A 122 -4.55 -14.61 2.02
C PRO A 122 -4.64 -13.27 2.76
N GLY A 123 -5.52 -12.36 2.33
CA GLY A 123 -5.81 -11.12 3.05
C GLY A 123 -6.33 -11.34 4.47
N ARG A 124 -7.11 -12.39 4.72
CA ARG A 124 -7.57 -12.76 6.07
C ARG A 124 -6.44 -13.33 6.93
N ILE A 125 -5.56 -14.14 6.35
CA ILE A 125 -4.42 -14.75 7.06
C ILE A 125 -3.38 -13.68 7.44
N PHE A 126 -3.02 -12.82 6.48
CA PHE A 126 -2.02 -11.78 6.67
C PHE A 126 -2.63 -10.44 7.10
N ASN A 127 -3.94 -10.39 7.34
CA ASN A 127 -4.70 -9.26 7.85
C ASN A 127 -4.53 -7.95 7.05
N TYR A 128 -4.65 -8.06 5.73
CA TYR A 128 -4.74 -6.92 4.81
C TYR A 128 -5.98 -7.04 3.93
N GLY A 129 -6.37 -5.93 3.30
CA GLY A 129 -7.47 -5.94 2.35
C GLY A 129 -7.59 -4.67 1.54
N ILE A 130 -8.73 -4.55 0.87
CA ILE A 130 -9.13 -3.37 0.11
C ILE A 130 -10.24 -2.69 0.90
N ILE A 131 -10.18 -1.37 0.97
CA ILE A 131 -11.29 -0.55 1.48
C ILE A 131 -11.87 0.27 0.35
N THR A 132 -13.19 0.25 0.24
CA THR A 132 -13.93 1.10 -0.67
C THR A 132 -14.76 2.08 0.13
N ILE A 133 -14.49 3.37 -0.03
CA ILE A 133 -15.27 4.43 0.59
C ILE A 133 -16.38 4.82 -0.39
N ILE A 134 -17.62 4.86 0.11
CA ILE A 134 -18.79 5.32 -0.62
C ILE A 134 -19.10 6.74 -0.17
N GLY A 135 -18.97 7.69 -1.09
CA GLY A 135 -19.31 9.09 -0.86
C GLY A 135 -20.73 9.42 -1.26
N THR A 136 -21.18 10.62 -0.87
CA THR A 136 -22.52 11.12 -1.25
C THR A 136 -22.78 11.04 -2.75
N GLY A 137 -23.91 10.46 -3.13
CA GLY A 137 -24.26 10.25 -4.53
C GLY A 137 -23.67 8.98 -5.14
N GLY A 138 -23.17 8.06 -4.31
CA GLY A 138 -22.75 6.72 -4.70
C GLY A 138 -21.39 6.64 -5.38
N THR A 139 -20.53 7.67 -5.27
CA THR A 139 -19.14 7.59 -5.73
C THR A 139 -18.38 6.54 -4.94
N LYS A 140 -17.53 5.74 -5.62
CA LYS A 140 -16.80 4.63 -5.00
C LYS A 140 -15.31 4.77 -5.28
N ASP A 141 -14.53 4.91 -4.22
CA ASP A 141 -13.07 4.98 -4.29
C ASP A 141 -12.46 3.83 -3.50
N SER A 142 -11.75 2.94 -4.21
CA SER A 142 -11.16 1.71 -3.66
C SER A 142 -9.65 1.84 -3.48
N PHE A 143 -9.18 1.47 -2.30
CA PHE A 143 -7.77 1.53 -1.92
C PHE A 143 -7.27 0.17 -1.42
N PRO A 144 -6.34 -0.48 -2.14
CA PRO A 144 -5.80 -1.77 -1.74
C PRO A 144 -4.72 -1.65 -0.67
N TYR A 145 -4.32 -2.81 -0.13
CA TYR A 145 -3.21 -2.96 0.81
C TYR A 145 -3.42 -2.22 2.14
N ILE A 146 -4.65 -2.12 2.62
CA ILE A 146 -4.94 -1.55 3.95
C ILE A 146 -4.60 -2.62 5.01
N PRO A 147 -3.75 -2.33 6.01
CA PRO A 147 -3.57 -3.19 7.17
C PRO A 147 -4.81 -3.15 8.07
N ASN A 148 -5.22 -4.31 8.60
CA ASN A 148 -6.39 -4.42 9.49
C ASN A 148 -7.62 -3.66 8.92
N PRO A 149 -8.14 -4.01 7.73
CA PRO A 149 -9.16 -3.21 7.07
C PRO A 149 -10.48 -3.13 7.85
N LEU A 150 -10.80 -4.17 8.64
CA LEU A 150 -11.95 -4.14 9.56
C LEU A 150 -11.77 -3.10 10.68
N LEU A 151 -10.56 -2.95 11.21
CA LEU A 151 -10.25 -1.93 12.21
C LEU A 151 -10.31 -0.53 11.61
N PHE A 152 -9.79 -0.36 10.39
CA PHE A 152 -9.91 0.92 9.67
C PHE A 152 -11.38 1.30 9.46
N ARG A 153 -12.22 0.37 8.97
CA ARG A 153 -13.67 0.60 8.83
C ARG A 153 -14.29 1.02 10.16
N LYS A 154 -14.02 0.27 11.23
CA LYS A 154 -14.53 0.57 12.56
C LYS A 154 -14.17 2.00 13.01
N ASN A 155 -12.91 2.42 12.83
CA ASN A 155 -12.49 3.78 13.18
C ASN A 155 -13.18 4.87 12.34
N VAL A 156 -13.51 4.59 11.06
CA VAL A 156 -14.29 5.53 10.24
C VAL A 156 -15.71 5.63 10.76
N GLU A 157 -16.37 4.50 11.01
CA GLU A 157 -17.75 4.46 11.54
C GLU A 157 -17.85 5.17 12.90
N GLU A 158 -16.90 4.92 13.81
CA GLU A 158 -16.84 5.61 15.12
C GLU A 158 -16.62 7.11 14.96
N ALA A 159 -15.77 7.54 14.02
CA ALA A 159 -15.54 8.96 13.75
C ALA A 159 -16.80 9.65 13.19
N VAL A 160 -17.54 8.98 12.31
CA VAL A 160 -18.82 9.48 11.76
C VAL A 160 -19.84 9.64 12.89
N GLU A 161 -20.01 8.62 13.74
CA GLU A 161 -20.94 8.67 14.88
C GLU A 161 -20.58 9.79 15.88
N GLU A 162 -19.28 9.98 16.17
CA GLU A 162 -18.82 11.05 17.05
C GLU A 162 -19.03 12.44 16.42
N PHE A 163 -18.88 12.56 15.11
CA PHE A 163 -19.15 13.79 14.38
C PHE A 163 -20.62 14.17 14.44
N GLU A 164 -21.54 13.22 14.21
CA GLU A 164 -22.98 13.43 14.29
C GLU A 164 -23.45 13.88 15.68
N LYS A 165 -22.83 13.37 16.75
CA LYS A 165 -23.16 13.78 18.14
C LYS A 165 -22.75 15.21 18.48
N ARG A 166 -21.83 15.81 17.70
CA ARG A 166 -21.28 17.16 17.96
C ARG A 166 -22.01 18.26 17.19
N VAL A 167 -22.80 17.91 16.19
CA VAL A 167 -23.60 18.83 15.36
C VAL A 167 -24.98 18.99 15.97
#